data_AF-A0A2V4E5B7-F1
#
_entry.id   AF-A0A2V4E5B7-F1
#
_cell.length_a   1.000
_cell.length_b   1.000
_cell.length_c   1.000
_cell.angle_alpha   90.00
_cell.angle_beta   90.00
_cell.angle_gamma   90.00
#
_symmetry.space_group_name_H-M   'P 1'
#
loop_
_entity.id
_entity.type
_entity.pdbx_description
1 polymer ?
#
loop_
_entity_poly.entity_id
_entity_poly.type
_entity_poly.pdbx_seq_one_letter_code
_entity_poly.pdbx_strand_id
1 'polypeptide(L)'
;MLNKTELKSKTLKKIAVLSVITSMFLVGCSNDQRYKREVDSNEDYLNAPALKSLIIPEGVSVPQEVGEYYVINNNVEGAVGKQLDIRPPVLTISTIPDAFVLYKNGTVTFNVPVSYGIWNNIPNTLNKQNILVSSSDSTTIKINDAIITRKDEQQPVNASFVVTRQMHGNAETITIVLSALTRGGENLMSQPIEVQRYVVGLFNHIMNDVAPESLWTVPVKDSTDENKKND
;
A
#
# COMPACT_ATOMS: atom_id res chain seq x y z
N MET A 1 -38.27 -41.79 33.60
CA MET A 1 -37.08 -40.91 33.62
C MET A 1 -36.86 -40.34 32.22
N LEU A 2 -36.87 -39.01 32.14
CA LEU A 2 -36.64 -38.07 31.01
C LEU A 2 -37.25 -38.35 29.62
N ASN A 3 -38.24 -37.51 29.29
CA ASN A 3 -38.94 -37.43 28.01
C ASN A 3 -38.01 -36.85 26.91
N LYS A 4 -37.58 -37.70 25.96
CA LYS A 4 -36.62 -37.35 24.88
C LYS A 4 -37.17 -36.32 23.87
N THR A 5 -38.48 -36.12 23.81
CA THR A 5 -39.15 -35.19 22.88
C THR A 5 -39.06 -33.73 23.30
N GLU A 6 -38.93 -33.42 24.59
CA GLU A 6 -38.72 -32.03 25.05
C GLU A 6 -37.30 -31.52 24.77
N LEU A 7 -36.30 -32.41 24.79
CA LEU A 7 -34.90 -32.01 24.60
C LEU A 7 -34.61 -31.58 23.16
N LYS A 8 -35.30 -32.17 22.18
CA LYS A 8 -35.11 -31.89 20.75
C LYS A 8 -35.64 -30.51 20.34
N SER A 9 -36.70 -30.02 21.00
CA SER A 9 -37.30 -28.71 20.68
C SER A 9 -36.51 -27.53 21.29
N LYS A 10 -35.95 -27.71 22.50
CA LYS A 10 -35.13 -26.68 23.17
C LYS A 10 -33.78 -26.51 22.48
N THR A 11 -33.16 -27.58 21.98
CA THR A 11 -31.89 -27.48 21.22
C THR A 11 -32.10 -26.85 19.86
N LEU A 12 -33.15 -27.22 19.11
CA LEU A 12 -33.49 -26.60 17.83
C LEU A 12 -33.80 -25.10 17.97
N LYS A 13 -34.54 -24.70 19.00
CA LYS A 13 -34.82 -23.27 19.27
C LYS A 13 -33.56 -22.49 19.65
N LYS A 14 -32.64 -23.07 20.43
CA LYS A 14 -31.37 -22.42 20.78
C LYS A 14 -30.42 -22.27 19.58
N ILE A 15 -30.38 -23.27 18.70
CA ILE A 15 -29.55 -23.24 17.48
C ILE A 15 -30.07 -22.20 16.49
N ALA A 16 -31.40 -22.10 16.31
CA ALA A 16 -32.01 -21.10 15.44
C ALA A 16 -31.82 -19.65 15.95
N VAL A 17 -31.90 -19.42 17.26
CA VAL A 17 -31.66 -18.09 17.85
C VAL A 17 -30.18 -17.70 17.74
N LEU A 18 -29.25 -18.64 17.92
CA LEU A 18 -27.82 -18.37 17.81
C LEU A 18 -27.38 -18.06 16.37
N SER A 19 -27.99 -18.69 15.36
CA SER A 19 -27.69 -18.42 13.94
C SER A 19 -28.21 -17.06 13.44
N VAL A 20 -29.29 -16.53 14.02
CA VAL A 20 -29.83 -15.21 13.67
C VAL A 20 -29.01 -14.09 14.30
N ILE A 21 -28.50 -14.30 15.51
CA ILE A 21 -27.66 -13.31 16.19
C ILE A 21 -26.29 -13.21 15.50
N THR A 22 -25.68 -14.33 15.09
CA THR A 22 -24.40 -14.30 14.34
C THR A 22 -24.52 -13.69 12.95
N SER A 23 -25.65 -13.83 12.25
CA SER A 23 -25.84 -13.19 10.94
C SER A 23 -26.02 -11.67 11.02
N MET A 24 -26.59 -11.13 12.11
CA MET A 24 -26.70 -9.69 12.33
C MET A 24 -25.37 -9.02 12.70
N PHE A 25 -24.46 -9.73 13.37
CA PHE A 25 -23.11 -9.21 13.68
C PHE A 25 -22.13 -9.22 12.48
N LEU A 26 -22.44 -9.93 11.40
CA LEU A 26 -21.62 -9.97 10.18
C LEU A 26 -21.70 -8.68 9.34
N VAL A 27 -22.69 -7.82 9.57
CA VAL A 27 -22.89 -6.57 8.80
C VAL A 27 -22.14 -5.38 9.43
N GLY A 28 -21.64 -5.53 10.66
CA GLY A 28 -21.03 -4.45 11.45
C GLY A 28 -19.61 -4.03 11.04
N CYS A 29 -18.96 -4.76 10.14
CA CYS A 29 -17.63 -4.43 9.61
C CYS A 29 -17.60 -4.33 8.08
N SER A 30 -18.74 -4.08 7.43
CA SER A 30 -18.76 -3.53 6.06
C SER A 30 -18.37 -2.05 6.11
N ASN A 31 -17.21 -1.75 6.68
CA ASN A 31 -16.65 -0.42 6.67
C ASN A 31 -16.14 -0.19 5.26
N ASP A 32 -16.87 0.62 4.48
CA ASP A 32 -16.42 1.08 3.18
C ASP A 32 -14.99 1.62 3.35
N GLN A 33 -13.99 1.00 2.72
CA GLN A 33 -12.59 1.41 2.86
C GLN A 33 -12.22 2.62 2.00
N ARG A 34 -13.16 3.12 1.17
CA ARG A 34 -12.90 4.22 0.23
C ARG A 34 -12.47 5.50 0.91
N TYR A 35 -13.04 5.84 2.07
CA TYR A 35 -12.66 7.06 2.81
C TYR A 35 -11.16 7.13 3.15
N LYS A 36 -10.43 6.01 3.15
CA LYS A 36 -8.97 5.98 3.37
C LYS A 36 -8.16 6.45 2.16
N ARG A 37 -8.81 6.64 1.01
CA ARG A 37 -8.22 6.98 -0.29
C ARG A 37 -8.80 8.25 -0.89
N GLU A 38 -9.98 8.65 -0.48
CA GLU A 38 -10.71 9.79 -1.04
C GLU A 38 -10.38 11.06 -0.26
N VAL A 39 -10.45 12.21 -0.93
CA VAL A 39 -10.47 13.52 -0.26
C VAL A 39 -11.69 13.63 0.65
N ASP A 40 -11.52 14.32 1.78
CA ASP A 40 -12.64 14.70 2.63
C ASP A 40 -13.45 15.83 1.96
N SER A 41 -14.73 15.94 2.28
CA SER A 41 -15.71 16.91 1.74
C SER A 41 -16.42 16.53 0.41
N ASN A 42 -17.20 17.50 -0.11
CA ASN A 42 -17.96 17.42 -1.34
C ASN A 42 -17.11 17.76 -2.58
N GLU A 43 -17.65 17.46 -3.76
CA GLU A 43 -17.00 17.67 -5.06
C GLU A 43 -17.57 18.89 -5.81
N ASP A 44 -18.22 19.82 -5.10
CA ASP A 44 -18.95 20.95 -5.71
C ASP A 44 -18.05 21.84 -6.57
N TYR A 45 -16.75 21.91 -6.22
CA TYR A 45 -15.75 22.66 -6.98
C TYR A 45 -15.57 22.16 -8.42
N LEU A 46 -15.89 20.88 -8.71
CA LEU A 46 -15.86 20.32 -10.07
C LEU A 46 -16.97 20.90 -10.96
N ASN A 47 -18.04 21.43 -10.36
CA ASN A 47 -19.17 22.04 -11.05
C ASN A 47 -19.02 23.56 -11.19
N ALA A 48 -17.86 24.12 -10.83
CA ALA A 48 -17.62 25.56 -10.93
C ALA A 48 -17.70 26.02 -12.41
N PRO A 49 -18.35 27.16 -12.69
CA PRO A 49 -18.43 27.68 -14.05
C PRO A 49 -17.03 28.06 -14.57
N ALA A 50 -16.82 27.88 -15.87
CA ALA A 50 -15.56 28.25 -16.51
C ALA A 50 -15.27 29.76 -16.37
N LEU A 51 -14.00 30.08 -16.13
CA LEU A 51 -13.52 31.46 -16.06
C LEU A 51 -13.73 32.17 -17.41
N LYS A 52 -14.20 33.41 -17.37
CA LYS A 52 -14.39 34.27 -18.55
C LYS A 52 -13.59 35.54 -18.39
N SER A 53 -12.87 35.93 -19.44
CA SER A 53 -12.15 37.19 -19.49
C SER A 53 -13.11 38.38 -19.40
N LEU A 54 -12.70 39.42 -18.68
CA LEU A 54 -13.45 40.66 -18.59
C LEU A 54 -13.43 41.37 -19.95
N ILE A 55 -14.60 41.75 -20.46
CA ILE A 55 -14.72 42.55 -21.69
C ILE A 55 -14.61 44.02 -21.30
N ILE A 56 -13.59 44.69 -21.82
CA ILE A 56 -13.26 46.08 -21.45
C ILE A 56 -13.77 47.00 -22.57
N PRO A 57 -14.67 47.96 -22.26
CA PRO A 57 -15.14 48.91 -23.24
C PRO A 57 -14.06 49.96 -23.60
N GLU A 58 -14.20 50.58 -24.76
CA GLU A 58 -13.27 51.62 -25.20
C GLU A 58 -13.21 52.80 -24.22
N GLY A 59 -12.01 53.34 -24.01
CA GLY A 59 -11.77 54.50 -23.13
C GLY A 59 -11.64 54.18 -21.64
N VAL A 60 -11.72 52.91 -21.22
CA VAL A 60 -11.55 52.50 -19.81
C VAL A 60 -10.18 51.86 -19.59
N SER A 61 -9.41 52.39 -18.63
CA SER A 61 -8.13 51.80 -18.19
C SER A 61 -8.37 50.71 -17.15
N VAL A 62 -7.76 49.54 -17.34
CA VAL A 62 -7.84 48.43 -16.39
C VAL A 62 -6.55 48.39 -15.55
N PRO A 63 -6.64 48.08 -14.24
CA PRO A 63 -5.46 47.86 -13.42
C PRO A 63 -4.54 46.80 -14.04
N GLN A 64 -3.23 46.98 -13.84
CA GLN A 64 -2.25 46.00 -14.26
C GLN A 64 -2.55 44.65 -13.61
N GLU A 65 -2.63 43.57 -14.41
CA GLU A 65 -2.81 42.22 -13.89
C GLU A 65 -1.67 41.87 -12.93
N VAL A 66 -2.03 41.56 -11.68
CA VAL A 66 -1.11 41.02 -10.68
C VAL A 66 -1.22 39.50 -10.73
N GLY A 67 -0.10 38.83 -11.02
CA GLY A 67 -0.07 37.40 -11.34
C GLY A 67 -0.39 36.44 -10.18
N GLU A 68 -0.64 36.92 -8.96
CA GLU A 68 -0.87 36.09 -7.76
C GLU A 68 -2.09 35.17 -7.89
N TYR A 69 -3.12 35.61 -8.61
CA TYR A 69 -4.36 34.83 -8.85
C TYR A 69 -4.42 34.22 -10.25
N TYR A 70 -3.32 34.27 -11.01
CA TYR A 70 -3.28 33.74 -12.36
C TYR A 70 -3.25 32.20 -12.31
N VAL A 71 -4.31 31.58 -12.84
CA VAL A 71 -4.40 30.12 -12.96
C VAL A 71 -3.94 29.70 -14.34
N ILE A 72 -2.86 28.91 -14.40
CA ILE A 72 -2.41 28.31 -15.66
C ILE A 72 -3.38 27.19 -16.04
N ASN A 73 -4.15 27.40 -17.10
CA ASN A 73 -5.07 26.40 -17.62
C ASN A 73 -4.33 25.38 -18.50
N ASN A 74 -3.63 24.45 -17.87
CA ASN A 74 -3.07 23.29 -18.54
C ASN A 74 -4.08 22.15 -18.50
N ASN A 75 -4.33 21.50 -19.64
CA ASN A 75 -5.12 20.28 -19.66
C ASN A 75 -4.29 19.13 -19.06
N VAL A 76 -4.40 18.94 -17.75
CA VAL A 76 -3.73 17.85 -17.03
C VAL A 76 -4.73 16.69 -16.93
N GLU A 77 -4.39 15.57 -17.57
CA GLU A 77 -5.18 14.35 -17.45
C GLU A 77 -4.92 13.66 -16.11
N GLY A 78 -5.97 13.26 -15.42
CA GLY A 78 -5.88 12.58 -14.13
C GLY A 78 -7.23 12.39 -13.47
N ALA A 79 -7.26 11.55 -12.43
CA ALA A 79 -8.45 11.41 -11.59
C ALA A 79 -8.68 12.71 -10.78
N VAL A 80 -9.94 13.09 -10.63
CA VAL A 80 -10.35 14.28 -9.87
C VAL A 80 -11.34 13.89 -8.77
N GLY A 81 -11.43 14.72 -7.73
CA GLY A 81 -12.35 14.50 -6.62
C GLY A 81 -12.07 13.20 -5.88
N LYS A 82 -13.11 12.44 -5.55
CA LYS A 82 -13.06 11.17 -4.83
C LYS A 82 -12.45 10.04 -5.64
N GLN A 83 -12.33 10.18 -6.96
CA GLN A 83 -11.62 9.20 -7.77
C GLN A 83 -10.10 9.29 -7.59
N LEU A 84 -9.59 10.42 -7.08
CA LEU A 84 -8.18 10.63 -6.80
C LEU A 84 -7.77 9.89 -5.52
N ASP A 85 -6.84 8.95 -5.64
CA ASP A 85 -6.24 8.25 -4.50
C ASP A 85 -5.22 9.17 -3.79
N ILE A 86 -5.58 9.67 -2.61
CA ILE A 86 -4.75 10.55 -1.78
C ILE A 86 -3.87 9.82 -0.77
N ARG A 87 -3.80 8.48 -0.81
CA ARG A 87 -2.91 7.74 0.08
C ARG A 87 -1.46 8.17 -0.16
N PRO A 88 -0.62 8.21 0.91
CA PRO A 88 0.77 8.58 0.75
C PRO A 88 1.49 7.63 -0.22
N PRO A 89 2.31 8.15 -1.15
CA PRO A 89 3.18 7.33 -1.96
C PRO A 89 4.09 6.46 -1.09
N VAL A 90 4.20 5.18 -1.44
CA VAL A 90 5.00 4.23 -0.65
C VAL A 90 6.48 4.45 -0.94
N LEU A 91 7.27 4.60 0.12
CA LEU A 91 8.72 4.74 0.05
C LEU A 91 9.42 3.41 0.30
N THR A 92 10.55 3.20 -0.38
CA THR A 92 11.44 2.06 -0.15
C THR A 92 12.21 2.26 1.15
N ILE A 93 12.09 1.34 2.10
CA ILE A 93 12.74 1.41 3.40
C ILE A 93 13.81 0.32 3.47
N SER A 94 15.09 0.68 3.42
CA SER A 94 16.16 -0.29 3.67
C SER A 94 16.43 -0.39 5.17
N THR A 95 16.40 -1.62 5.69
CA THR A 95 16.67 -1.94 7.10
C THR A 95 18.10 -2.43 7.33
N ILE A 96 18.92 -2.42 6.26
CA ILE A 96 20.25 -3.02 6.23
C ILE A 96 21.32 -1.92 6.12
N PRO A 97 22.33 -1.92 7.02
CA PRO A 97 23.45 -1.01 6.92
C PRO A 97 24.21 -1.18 5.59
N ASP A 98 24.72 -0.07 5.05
CA ASP A 98 25.50 -0.02 3.80
C ASP A 98 24.77 -0.55 2.55
N ALA A 99 23.44 -0.67 2.63
CA ALA A 99 22.60 -1.03 1.50
C ALA A 99 21.93 0.22 0.90
N PHE A 100 21.74 0.23 -0.41
CA PHE A 100 21.10 1.33 -1.13
C PHE A 100 19.90 0.82 -1.91
N VAL A 101 18.75 1.48 -1.76
CA VAL A 101 17.54 1.18 -2.51
C VAL A 101 17.04 2.41 -3.25
N LEU A 102 16.59 2.20 -4.49
CA LEU A 102 15.95 3.22 -5.31
C LEU A 102 14.71 2.63 -5.98
N TYR A 103 13.60 3.34 -5.90
CA TYR A 103 12.46 3.16 -6.81
C TYR A 103 12.57 4.14 -7.99
N LYS A 104 12.48 3.64 -9.21
CA LYS A 104 12.41 4.45 -10.43
C LYS A 104 11.61 3.75 -11.51
N ASN A 105 10.64 4.43 -12.11
CA ASN A 105 9.85 3.96 -13.26
C ASN A 105 9.33 2.52 -13.10
N GLY A 106 8.64 2.23 -12.00
CA GLY A 106 8.05 0.89 -11.77
C GLY A 106 9.03 -0.20 -11.33
N THR A 107 10.30 0.14 -11.12
CA THR A 107 11.35 -0.79 -10.73
C THR A 107 11.93 -0.41 -9.37
N VAL A 108 12.09 -1.39 -8.49
CA VAL A 108 12.91 -1.24 -7.28
C VAL A 108 14.26 -1.87 -7.55
N THR A 109 15.34 -1.11 -7.39
CA THR A 109 16.72 -1.59 -7.47
C THR A 109 17.35 -1.48 -6.09
N PHE A 110 17.85 -2.61 -5.58
CA PHE A 110 18.41 -2.74 -4.24
C PHE A 110 19.82 -3.32 -4.31
N ASN A 111 20.81 -2.54 -3.85
CA ASN A 111 22.20 -2.96 -3.77
C ASN A 111 22.54 -3.29 -2.32
N VAL A 112 23.06 -4.49 -2.07
CA VAL A 112 23.33 -4.98 -0.71
C VAL A 112 24.56 -5.90 -0.69
N PRO A 113 25.37 -5.90 0.39
CA PRO A 113 26.42 -6.90 0.56
C PRO A 113 25.86 -8.34 0.61
N VAL A 114 26.52 -9.27 -0.09
CA VAL A 114 26.08 -10.68 -0.19
C VAL A 114 26.08 -11.36 1.19
N SER A 115 26.88 -10.87 2.14
CA SER A 115 26.94 -11.36 3.52
C SER A 115 25.60 -11.31 4.26
N TYR A 116 24.68 -10.43 3.86
CA TYR A 116 23.34 -10.36 4.44
C TYR A 116 22.39 -11.46 3.94
N GLY A 117 22.76 -12.19 2.88
CA GLY A 117 22.04 -13.38 2.41
C GLY A 117 20.60 -13.11 1.95
N ILE A 118 20.31 -11.90 1.47
CA ILE A 118 18.94 -11.43 1.20
C ILE A 118 18.27 -12.27 0.13
N TRP A 119 18.95 -12.54 -0.99
CA TRP A 119 18.39 -13.36 -2.06
C TRP A 119 17.83 -14.71 -1.58
N ASN A 120 18.59 -15.40 -0.72
CA ASN A 120 18.22 -16.73 -0.23
C ASN A 120 17.02 -16.70 0.72
N ASN A 121 16.73 -15.55 1.34
CA ASN A 121 15.62 -15.37 2.25
C ASN A 121 14.31 -14.95 1.56
N ILE A 122 14.36 -14.42 0.33
CA ILE A 122 13.17 -13.96 -0.40
C ILE A 122 12.06 -15.04 -0.47
N PRO A 123 12.33 -16.30 -0.84
CA PRO A 123 11.29 -17.33 -0.88
C PRO A 123 10.61 -17.57 0.47
N ASN A 124 11.36 -17.47 1.58
CA ASN A 124 10.81 -17.63 2.92
C ASN A 124 9.89 -16.46 3.29
N THR A 125 10.29 -15.23 2.97
CA THR A 125 9.45 -14.03 3.16
C THR A 125 8.17 -14.14 2.35
N LEU A 126 8.25 -14.54 1.07
CA LEU A 126 7.07 -14.73 0.21
C LEU A 126 6.11 -15.77 0.80
N ASN A 127 6.63 -16.90 1.27
CA ASN A 127 5.82 -17.95 1.90
C ASN A 127 5.12 -17.44 3.18
N LYS A 128 5.78 -16.64 4.02
CA LYS A 128 5.17 -16.00 5.20
C LYS A 128 4.02 -15.07 4.83
N GLN A 129 4.07 -14.45 3.65
CA GLN A 129 2.98 -13.61 3.10
C GLN A 129 1.93 -14.42 2.33
N ASN A 130 2.00 -15.76 2.34
CA ASN A 130 1.17 -16.66 1.53
C ASN A 130 1.27 -16.41 0.02
N ILE A 131 2.42 -15.92 -0.45
CA ILE A 131 2.73 -15.71 -1.86
C ILE A 131 3.53 -16.91 -2.38
N LEU A 132 3.01 -17.58 -3.40
CA LEU A 132 3.65 -18.74 -4.00
C LEU A 132 4.65 -18.33 -5.08
N VAL A 133 5.84 -18.94 -5.05
CA VAL A 133 6.84 -18.81 -6.11
C VAL A 133 6.47 -19.73 -7.26
N SER A 134 6.35 -19.19 -8.47
CA SER A 134 5.99 -19.95 -9.67
C SER A 134 7.21 -20.65 -10.30
N SER A 135 8.34 -19.96 -10.35
CA SER A 135 9.62 -20.57 -10.73
C SER A 135 10.77 -19.79 -10.10
N SER A 136 11.91 -20.47 -9.86
CA SER A 136 13.11 -19.84 -9.33
C SER A 136 14.35 -20.50 -9.91
N ASP A 137 15.37 -19.70 -10.19
CA ASP A 137 16.73 -20.13 -10.50
C ASP A 137 17.74 -19.32 -9.65
N SER A 138 19.03 -19.38 -9.99
CA SER A 138 20.09 -18.68 -9.25
C SER A 138 20.06 -17.16 -9.41
N THR A 139 19.33 -16.62 -10.38
CA THR A 139 19.31 -15.21 -10.75
C THR A 139 17.90 -14.63 -10.91
N THR A 140 16.87 -15.46 -10.94
CA THR A 140 15.49 -15.04 -11.17
C THR A 140 14.52 -15.76 -10.25
N ILE A 141 13.58 -15.03 -9.66
CA ILE A 141 12.39 -15.55 -9.00
C ILE A 141 11.18 -14.97 -9.72
N LYS A 142 10.26 -15.83 -10.17
CA LYS A 142 9.00 -15.44 -10.80
C LYS A 142 7.84 -15.76 -9.88
N ILE A 143 6.95 -14.79 -9.76
CA ILE A 143 5.70 -14.87 -9.01
C ILE A 143 4.60 -14.56 -10.00
N ASN A 144 3.66 -15.48 -10.17
CA ASN A 144 2.50 -15.30 -11.04
C ASN A 144 1.23 -15.26 -10.18
N ASP A 145 0.36 -14.31 -10.49
CA ASP A 145 -1.01 -14.20 -9.97
C ASP A 145 -1.10 -14.26 -8.44
N ALA A 146 -0.19 -13.57 -7.75
CA ALA A 146 -0.22 -13.46 -6.31
C ALA A 146 -1.42 -12.60 -5.88
N ILE A 147 -2.28 -13.16 -5.02
CA ILE A 147 -3.42 -12.46 -4.46
C ILE A 147 -2.95 -11.64 -3.25
N ILE A 148 -2.90 -10.32 -3.39
CA ILE A 148 -2.47 -9.42 -2.32
C ILE A 148 -3.69 -8.70 -1.75
N THR A 149 -3.91 -8.87 -0.44
CA THR A 149 -4.96 -8.17 0.32
C THR A 149 -4.35 -7.07 1.17
N ARG A 150 -5.08 -5.97 1.32
CA ARG A 150 -4.63 -4.79 2.06
C ARG A 150 -5.81 -4.17 2.81
N LYS A 151 -5.56 -3.66 4.02
CA LYS A 151 -6.60 -3.13 4.92
C LYS A 151 -7.16 -1.77 4.50
N ASP A 152 -6.48 -1.08 3.61
CA ASP A 152 -6.86 0.22 3.02
C ASP A 152 -7.52 0.05 1.64
N GLU A 153 -7.96 -1.17 1.33
CA GLU A 153 -8.50 -1.54 0.02
C GLU A 153 -9.77 -2.37 0.18
N GLN A 154 -10.72 -2.20 -0.75
CA GLN A 154 -11.96 -2.99 -0.75
C GLN A 154 -11.76 -4.36 -1.41
N GLN A 155 -10.91 -4.43 -2.44
CA GLN A 155 -10.71 -5.62 -3.25
C GLN A 155 -9.22 -5.99 -3.29
N PRO A 156 -8.89 -7.29 -3.26
CA PRO A 156 -7.52 -7.72 -3.48
C PRO A 156 -7.06 -7.43 -4.92
N VAL A 157 -5.75 -7.46 -5.12
CA VAL A 157 -5.15 -7.45 -6.46
C VAL A 157 -4.53 -8.79 -6.79
N ASN A 158 -4.48 -9.08 -8.09
CA ASN A 158 -3.61 -10.12 -8.63
C ASN A 158 -2.35 -9.44 -9.18
N ALA A 159 -1.20 -9.78 -8.61
CA ALA A 159 0.07 -9.20 -8.97
C ALA A 159 1.07 -10.30 -9.38
N SER A 160 1.75 -10.07 -10.49
CA SER A 160 2.83 -10.93 -10.97
C SER A 160 4.12 -10.13 -10.92
N PHE A 161 5.17 -10.72 -10.34
CA PHE A 161 6.45 -10.07 -10.13
C PHE A 161 7.57 -10.89 -10.76
N VAL A 162 8.62 -10.17 -11.17
CA VAL A 162 9.90 -10.76 -11.49
C VAL A 162 10.95 -10.11 -10.59
N VAL A 163 11.64 -10.95 -9.82
CA VAL A 163 12.77 -10.54 -9.01
C VAL A 163 14.02 -11.09 -9.67
N THR A 164 14.99 -10.23 -9.97
CA THR A 164 16.28 -10.63 -10.54
C THR A 164 17.43 -10.28 -9.62
N ARG A 165 18.53 -11.04 -9.73
CA ARG A 165 19.78 -10.81 -9.03
C ARG A 165 20.95 -10.72 -9.99
N GLN A 166 21.81 -9.74 -9.76
CA GLN A 166 23.11 -9.59 -10.41
C GLN A 166 24.21 -9.50 -9.35
N MET A 167 25.30 -10.22 -9.54
CA MET A 167 26.43 -10.23 -8.61
C MET A 167 27.48 -9.20 -9.03
N HIS A 168 27.98 -8.42 -8.08
CA HIS A 168 29.03 -7.43 -8.26
C HIS A 168 30.08 -7.58 -7.15
N GLY A 169 31.00 -8.54 -7.33
CA GLY A 169 32.01 -8.88 -6.32
C GLY A 169 31.36 -9.36 -5.03
N ASN A 170 31.53 -8.60 -3.94
CA ASN A 170 30.95 -8.91 -2.63
C ASN A 170 29.56 -8.27 -2.40
N ALA A 171 28.99 -7.62 -3.42
CA ALA A 171 27.65 -7.06 -3.39
C ALA A 171 26.73 -7.79 -4.40
N GLU A 172 25.44 -7.79 -4.13
CA GLU A 172 24.39 -8.20 -5.05
C GLU A 172 23.43 -7.04 -5.32
N THR A 173 22.99 -6.92 -6.57
CA THR A 173 21.92 -6.03 -6.99
C THR A 173 20.66 -6.86 -7.22
N ILE A 174 19.64 -6.62 -6.41
CA ILE A 174 18.33 -7.23 -6.50
C ILE A 174 17.38 -6.23 -7.17
N THR A 175 16.73 -6.63 -8.26
CA THR A 175 15.75 -5.81 -8.96
C THR A 175 14.38 -6.44 -8.87
N ILE A 176 13.36 -5.66 -8.53
CA ILE A 176 11.97 -6.11 -8.44
C ILE A 176 11.15 -5.29 -9.42
N VAL A 177 10.42 -5.99 -10.30
CA VAL A 177 9.48 -5.38 -11.25
C VAL A 177 8.14 -6.11 -11.21
N LEU A 178 7.07 -5.39 -11.50
CA LEU A 178 5.75 -5.97 -11.81
C LEU A 178 5.70 -6.36 -13.29
N SER A 179 5.29 -7.60 -13.57
CA SER A 179 4.97 -8.06 -14.92
C SER A 179 3.47 -7.96 -15.23
N ALA A 180 2.60 -8.04 -14.21
CA ALA A 180 1.17 -7.78 -14.32
C ALA A 180 0.59 -7.28 -13.00
N LEU A 181 -0.42 -6.42 -13.07
CA LEU A 181 -1.16 -5.94 -11.92
C LEU A 181 -2.62 -5.73 -12.32
N THR A 182 -3.53 -6.48 -11.71
CA THR A 182 -4.97 -6.37 -11.99
C THR A 182 -5.81 -6.32 -10.72
N ARG A 183 -6.94 -5.61 -10.79
CA ARG A 183 -7.93 -5.52 -9.71
C ARG A 183 -9.32 -5.65 -10.30
N GLY A 184 -10.09 -6.66 -9.87
CA GLY A 184 -11.44 -6.88 -10.40
C GLY A 184 -11.50 -7.07 -11.93
N GLY A 185 -10.41 -7.51 -12.56
CA GLY A 185 -10.28 -7.63 -14.02
C GLY A 185 -9.76 -6.39 -14.74
N GLU A 186 -9.64 -5.24 -14.07
CA GLU A 186 -9.03 -4.03 -14.61
C GLU A 186 -7.49 -4.14 -14.55
N ASN A 187 -6.81 -3.71 -15.61
CA ASN A 187 -5.35 -3.62 -15.66
C ASN A 187 -4.87 -2.30 -15.06
N LEU A 188 -4.08 -2.37 -13.99
CA LEU A 188 -3.56 -1.21 -13.27
C LEU A 188 -2.12 -0.85 -13.67
N MET A 189 -1.51 -1.55 -14.63
CA MET A 189 -0.12 -1.30 -15.05
C MET A 189 0.12 0.09 -15.64
N SER A 190 -0.93 0.74 -16.14
CA SER A 190 -0.87 2.13 -16.64
C SER A 190 -0.91 3.18 -15.53
N GLN A 191 -1.21 2.81 -14.28
CA GLN A 191 -1.34 3.72 -13.15
C GLN A 191 -0.04 3.73 -12.33
N PRO A 192 0.82 4.76 -12.43
CA PRO A 192 2.16 4.72 -11.83
C PRO A 192 2.14 4.57 -10.31
N ILE A 193 1.14 5.18 -9.64
CA ILE A 193 1.01 5.12 -8.19
C ILE A 193 0.64 3.72 -7.69
N GLU A 194 -0.18 2.97 -8.43
CA GLU A 194 -0.51 1.58 -8.10
C GLU A 194 0.71 0.69 -8.32
N VAL A 195 1.39 0.83 -9.45
CA VAL A 195 2.64 0.09 -9.73
C VAL A 195 3.66 0.34 -8.62
N GLN A 196 3.91 1.60 -8.24
CA GLN A 196 4.80 1.95 -7.13
C GLN A 196 4.37 1.27 -5.83
N ARG A 197 3.10 1.39 -5.46
CA ARG A 197 2.57 0.89 -4.19
C ARG A 197 2.81 -0.60 -4.00
N TYR A 198 2.57 -1.42 -5.03
CA TYR A 198 2.74 -2.87 -4.90
C TYR A 198 4.18 -3.34 -5.06
N VAL A 199 4.97 -2.75 -5.97
CA VAL A 199 6.38 -3.15 -6.12
C VAL A 199 7.21 -2.74 -4.90
N VAL A 200 7.00 -1.53 -4.38
CA VAL A 200 7.64 -1.06 -3.14
C VAL A 200 7.06 -1.78 -1.92
N GLY A 201 5.76 -2.09 -1.93
CA GLY A 201 5.13 -2.90 -0.88
C GLY A 201 5.80 -4.27 -0.72
N LEU A 202 6.01 -4.99 -1.83
CA LEU A 202 6.72 -6.27 -1.82
C LEU A 202 8.15 -6.11 -1.27
N PHE A 203 8.88 -5.09 -1.75
CA PHE A 203 10.22 -4.80 -1.23
C PHE A 203 10.22 -4.58 0.28
N ASN A 204 9.31 -3.75 0.78
CA ASN A 204 9.22 -3.44 2.21
C ASN A 204 8.83 -4.68 3.05
N HIS A 205 8.02 -5.60 2.51
CA HIS A 205 7.76 -6.89 3.17
C HIS A 205 9.03 -7.75 3.30
N ILE A 206 9.88 -7.77 2.27
CA ILE A 206 11.20 -8.44 2.33
C ILE A 206 12.08 -7.77 3.39
N MET A 207 12.16 -6.44 3.39
CA MET A 207 12.97 -5.68 4.35
C MET A 207 12.49 -5.85 5.80
N ASN A 208 11.18 -5.98 6.01
CA ASN A 208 10.60 -6.23 7.32
C ASN A 208 11.04 -7.59 7.90
N ASP A 209 11.17 -8.61 7.06
CA ASP A 209 11.52 -9.97 7.49
C ASP A 209 13.01 -10.12 7.81
N VAL A 210 13.86 -9.30 7.19
CA VAL A 210 15.32 -9.30 7.39
C VAL A 210 15.79 -8.18 8.32
N ALA A 211 14.86 -7.35 8.82
CA ALA A 211 15.17 -6.26 9.73
C ALA A 211 15.72 -6.81 11.05
N PRO A 212 16.83 -6.25 11.59
CA PRO A 212 17.34 -6.65 12.89
C PRO A 212 16.33 -6.31 14.00
N GLU A 213 16.28 -7.14 15.05
CA GLU A 213 15.40 -6.95 16.21
C GLU A 213 15.56 -5.57 16.89
N SER A 214 16.74 -4.96 16.78
CA SER A 214 17.03 -3.63 17.30
C SER A 214 16.16 -2.52 16.68
N LEU A 215 15.67 -2.67 15.44
CA LEU A 215 14.74 -1.72 14.83
C LEU A 215 13.31 -1.83 15.38
N TRP A 216 13.00 -2.92 16.09
CA TRP A 216 11.67 -3.22 16.63
C TRP A 216 11.56 -2.91 18.12
N THR A 217 12.67 -2.60 18.79
CA THR A 217 12.70 -2.32 20.22
C THR A 217 12.78 -0.82 20.46
N VAL A 218 11.88 -0.29 21.30
CA VAL A 218 12.00 1.09 21.77
C VAL A 218 13.27 1.17 22.61
N PRO A 219 14.19 2.12 22.35
CA PRO A 219 15.37 2.26 23.19
C PRO A 219 14.93 2.44 24.64
N VAL A 220 15.33 1.49 25.49
CA VAL A 220 15.11 1.59 26.93
C VAL A 220 15.87 2.82 27.40
N LYS A 221 15.15 3.83 27.90
CA LYS A 221 15.77 4.98 28.53
C LYS A 221 16.49 4.47 29.78
N ASP A 222 17.81 4.45 29.76
CA ASP A 222 18.61 4.07 30.92
C ASP A 222 18.20 4.93 32.12
N SER A 223 17.76 4.28 33.20
CA SER A 223 17.31 4.91 34.44
C SER A 223 18.47 5.47 35.29
N THR A 224 19.56 5.91 34.66
CA THR A 224 20.78 6.34 35.37
C THR A 224 20.86 7.85 35.62
N ASP A 225 19.93 8.65 35.10
CA ASP A 225 19.97 10.11 35.25
C ASP A 225 19.11 10.69 36.38
N GLU A 226 18.26 9.90 37.06
CA GLU A 226 17.46 10.40 38.19
C GLU A 226 18.14 10.26 39.57
N ASN A 227 19.24 9.51 39.68
CA ASN A 227 19.97 9.33 40.95
C ASN A 227 21.18 10.26 41.16
N LYS A 228 21.39 11.27 40.30
CA LYS A 228 22.46 12.28 40.48
C LYS A 228 22.00 13.62 41.05
N LYS A 229 20.81 13.64 41.66
CA LYS A 229 20.24 14.86 42.23
C LYS A 229 19.74 14.62 43.65
N ASN A 230 20.55 13.96 44.47
CA ASN A 230 20.46 13.90 45.94
C ASN A 230 21.77 13.33 46.48
N ASP A 231 22.83 14.15 46.48
CA ASP A 231 23.97 14.07 47.39
C ASP A 231 24.65 15.45 47.46
#